data_AF-A0A1Z5YQY7-F1
#
_entry.id   AF-A0A1Z5YQY7-F1
#
_cell.length_a   1.000
_cell.length_b   1.000
_cell.length_c   1.000
_cell.angle_alpha   90.00
_cell.angle_beta   90.00
_cell.angle_gamma   90.00
#
_symmetry.space_group_name_H-M   'P 1'
#
loop_
_entity.id
_entity.type
_entity.pdbx_description
1 polymer ?
#
loop_
_entity_poly.entity_id
_entity_poly.type
_entity_poly.pdbx_seq_one_letter_code
_entity_poly.pdbx_strand_id
1 'polypeptide(L)'
;MLRLIGSHYHFRRAVPVVLQACLGKTEISLSLQTESKFLARQRAAALYARTGEVFHKARTMQGRFSGKELTSLLTFQSPVTLEPEVMAQEAEATSAPQRKTVKPREKLTRKVVRKPRSTKKTPPALMLSGALMQFVLSNPNASPDTKEATQRTVALYIRAFGDASVSDIGGSQAGAFRDLLLALPATLGKGKSSLTLQQEAQRAKSDGLPTLSNKSVKNHMLRLSALWSQLVQRELVAKNPWAGWHFESAPKTVRRSWTPQELALLASASWHSSLVPEPTFRLVTLIAAYTGMRLGEICTLRKEDLQVIEGVPCFMVRPHAEDDWSPKTVAGTRIIPLHSKLIEAGIITLKDNTEGNYLIPGLDGSKQKDRGATLSRAFSQLKTRLGLPAEITFHSFRHTVSTQLRNATTDIREIWIDRLLGHE
;
A
#
# COMPACT_ATOMS: atom_id res chain seq x y z
N MET A 1 -7.50 -22.57 -5.31
CA MET A 1 -6.54 -23.06 -4.29
C MET A 1 -5.90 -24.35 -4.79
N LEU A 2 -4.62 -24.60 -4.53
CA LEU A 2 -3.95 -25.86 -4.86
C LEU A 2 -3.92 -26.77 -3.64
N ARG A 3 -4.19 -28.06 -3.81
CA ARG A 3 -4.07 -29.08 -2.76
C ARG A 3 -3.27 -30.25 -3.29
N LEU A 4 -2.30 -30.74 -2.53
CA LEU A 4 -1.61 -32.00 -2.86
C LEU A 4 -2.48 -33.16 -2.36
N ILE A 5 -2.80 -34.12 -3.23
CA ILE A 5 -3.56 -35.33 -2.89
C ILE A 5 -2.80 -36.52 -3.48
N GLY A 6 -2.32 -37.42 -2.63
CA GLY A 6 -1.33 -38.42 -3.07
C GLY A 6 -0.04 -37.73 -3.54
N SER A 7 0.46 -38.12 -4.71
CA SER A 7 1.63 -37.46 -5.31
C SER A 7 1.27 -36.26 -6.20
N HIS A 8 0.02 -36.07 -6.62
CA HIS A 8 -0.33 -35.06 -7.62
C HIS A 8 -1.02 -33.84 -7.01
N TYR A 9 -0.78 -32.66 -7.58
CA TYR A 9 -1.51 -31.45 -7.22
C TYR A 9 -2.92 -31.45 -7.83
N HIS A 10 -3.89 -30.93 -7.08
CA HIS A 10 -5.28 -30.72 -7.50
C HIS A 10 -5.63 -29.22 -7.45
N PHE A 11 -6.37 -28.76 -8.45
CA PHE A 11 -7.05 -27.49 -8.49
C PHE A 11 -8.35 -27.58 -7.70
N ARG A 12 -8.62 -26.58 -6.86
CA ARG A 12 -9.83 -26.44 -6.04
C ARG A 12 -10.42 -25.04 -6.19
N ARG A 13 -11.69 -24.93 -6.52
CA ARG A 13 -12.41 -23.66 -6.63
C ARG A 13 -13.85 -23.78 -6.16
N ALA A 14 -14.25 -22.90 -5.25
CA ALA A 14 -15.64 -22.80 -4.80
C ALA A 14 -16.57 -22.41 -5.96
N VAL A 15 -17.73 -23.07 -6.02
CA VAL A 15 -18.81 -22.75 -6.95
C VAL A 15 -19.65 -21.61 -6.35
N PRO A 16 -19.89 -20.49 -7.06
CA PRO A 16 -20.77 -19.42 -6.59
C PRO A 16 -22.16 -19.95 -6.21
N VAL A 17 -22.74 -19.48 -5.10
CA VAL A 17 -24.02 -19.95 -4.55
C VAL A 17 -25.13 -20.05 -5.61
N VAL A 18 -25.23 -19.02 -6.46
CA VAL A 18 -26.21 -18.95 -7.55
C VAL A 18 -26.09 -20.07 -8.60
N LEU A 19 -24.93 -20.72 -8.70
CA LEU A 19 -24.66 -21.82 -9.63
C LEU A 19 -24.66 -23.20 -8.96
N GLN A 20 -24.68 -23.27 -7.61
CA GLN A 20 -24.61 -24.54 -6.88
C GLN A 20 -25.82 -25.43 -7.15
N ALA A 21 -27.02 -24.84 -7.24
CA ALA A 21 -28.26 -25.57 -7.56
C ALA A 21 -28.24 -26.18 -8.96
N CYS A 22 -27.59 -25.53 -9.94
CA CYS A 22 -27.48 -26.03 -11.31
C CYS A 22 -26.38 -27.08 -11.47
N LEU A 23 -25.27 -26.95 -10.73
CA LEU A 23 -24.09 -27.83 -10.82
C LEU A 23 -24.13 -29.02 -9.84
N GLY A 24 -24.99 -28.99 -8.83
CA GLY A 24 -25.06 -30.01 -7.78
C GLY A 24 -23.79 -30.13 -6.94
N LYS A 25 -22.91 -29.12 -6.96
CA LYS A 25 -21.60 -29.12 -6.30
C LYS A 25 -21.31 -27.77 -5.68
N THR A 26 -20.75 -27.78 -4.47
CA THR A 26 -20.24 -26.58 -3.78
C THR A 26 -18.82 -26.23 -4.20
N GLU A 27 -18.09 -27.18 -4.79
CA GLU A 27 -16.69 -27.04 -5.19
C GLU A 27 -16.36 -27.83 -6.46
N ILE A 28 -15.49 -27.26 -7.30
CA ILE A 28 -14.80 -27.93 -8.40
C ILE A 28 -13.42 -28.39 -7.89
N SER A 29 -13.16 -29.70 -7.96
CA SER A 29 -11.84 -30.27 -7.71
C SER A 29 -11.37 -31.11 -8.89
N LEU A 30 -10.19 -30.78 -9.44
CA LEU A 30 -9.62 -31.44 -10.63
C LEU A 30 -8.14 -31.76 -10.38
N SER A 31 -7.70 -32.97 -10.73
CA SER A 31 -6.26 -33.31 -10.72
C SER A 31 -5.53 -32.52 -11.80
N LEU A 32 -4.36 -31.99 -11.46
CA LEU A 32 -3.48 -31.29 -12.38
C LEU A 32 -2.43 -32.20 -13.00
N GLN A 33 -2.41 -33.49 -12.62
CA GLN A 33 -1.48 -34.50 -13.14
C GLN A 33 -0.01 -34.00 -13.16
N THR A 34 0.42 -33.37 -12.07
CA THR A 34 1.81 -32.98 -11.87
C THR A 34 2.17 -33.01 -10.39
N GLU A 35 3.35 -33.53 -10.09
CA GLU A 35 4.06 -33.43 -8.80
C GLU A 35 4.79 -32.08 -8.65
N SER A 36 5.08 -31.41 -9.78
CA SER A 36 5.73 -30.09 -9.77
C SER A 36 4.76 -28.99 -9.38
N LYS A 37 5.05 -28.29 -8.28
CA LYS A 37 4.29 -27.15 -7.78
C LYS A 37 4.28 -25.98 -8.77
N PHE A 38 5.35 -25.80 -9.55
CA PHE A 38 5.44 -24.74 -10.56
C PHE A 38 4.46 -25.01 -11.72
N LEU A 39 4.53 -26.21 -12.32
CA LEU A 39 3.59 -26.63 -13.37
C LEU A 39 2.15 -26.66 -12.86
N ALA A 40 1.93 -27.05 -11.59
CA ALA A 40 0.62 -27.01 -10.96
C ALA A 40 0.05 -25.58 -10.91
N ARG A 41 0.85 -24.57 -10.58
CA ARG A 41 0.40 -23.17 -10.58
C ARG A 41 0.05 -22.68 -11.98
N GLN A 42 0.84 -23.04 -12.99
CA GLN A 42 0.59 -22.68 -14.38
C GLN A 42 -0.72 -23.30 -14.89
N ARG A 43 -0.89 -24.62 -14.71
CA ARG A 43 -2.14 -25.32 -15.08
C ARG A 43 -3.35 -24.81 -14.30
N ALA A 44 -3.20 -24.51 -13.01
CA ALA A 44 -4.28 -23.96 -12.19
C ALA A 44 -4.70 -22.55 -12.61
N ALA A 45 -3.78 -21.71 -13.08
CA ALA A 45 -4.11 -20.37 -13.58
C ALA A 45 -5.00 -20.46 -14.83
N ALA A 46 -4.67 -21.34 -15.77
CA ALA A 46 -5.49 -21.59 -16.97
C ALA A 46 -6.89 -22.11 -16.61
N LEU A 47 -6.98 -23.05 -15.66
CA LEU A 47 -8.27 -23.55 -15.17
C LEU A 47 -9.08 -22.45 -14.45
N TYR A 48 -8.43 -21.57 -13.70
CA TYR A 48 -9.10 -20.46 -13.01
C TYR A 48 -9.67 -19.43 -14.00
N ALA A 49 -8.94 -19.11 -15.08
CA ALA A 49 -9.45 -18.24 -16.14
C ALA A 49 -10.70 -18.86 -16.80
N ARG A 50 -10.59 -20.10 -17.29
CA ARG A 50 -11.69 -20.81 -17.97
C ARG A 50 -12.94 -20.97 -17.10
N THR A 51 -12.76 -21.41 -15.85
CA THR A 51 -13.90 -21.53 -14.92
C THR A 51 -14.51 -20.16 -14.57
N GLY A 52 -13.72 -19.08 -14.65
CA GLY A 52 -14.20 -17.71 -14.47
C GLY A 52 -15.11 -17.25 -15.60
N GLU A 53 -14.73 -17.53 -16.84
CA GLU A 53 -15.54 -17.23 -18.03
C GLU A 53 -16.87 -17.99 -18.00
N VAL A 54 -16.85 -19.27 -17.65
CA VAL A 54 -18.07 -20.08 -17.49
C VAL A 54 -18.97 -19.51 -16.40
N PHE A 55 -18.41 -19.16 -15.23
CA PHE A 55 -19.21 -18.53 -14.15
C PHE A 55 -19.75 -17.15 -14.50
N HIS A 56 -19.07 -16.41 -15.37
CA HIS A 56 -19.55 -15.12 -15.86
C HIS A 56 -20.71 -15.32 -16.85
N LYS A 57 -20.52 -16.17 -17.87
CA LYS A 57 -21.57 -16.52 -18.85
C LYS A 57 -22.81 -17.12 -18.20
N ALA A 58 -22.64 -17.99 -17.20
CA ALA A 58 -23.75 -18.59 -16.48
C ALA A 58 -24.55 -17.56 -15.66
N ARG A 59 -23.89 -16.49 -15.17
CA ARG A 59 -24.55 -15.39 -14.45
C ARG A 59 -25.30 -14.44 -15.38
N THR A 60 -24.76 -14.15 -16.57
CA THR A 60 -25.40 -13.23 -17.52
C THR A 60 -26.60 -13.85 -18.24
N MET A 61 -26.66 -15.18 -18.37
CA MET A 61 -27.72 -15.90 -19.11
C MET A 61 -28.93 -16.33 -18.24
N GLN A 62 -29.08 -15.82 -17.01
CA GLN A 62 -30.23 -16.07 -16.11
C GLN A 62 -30.78 -17.52 -16.13
N GLY A 63 -29.91 -18.52 -15.94
CA GLY A 63 -30.37 -19.90 -15.70
C GLY A 63 -30.68 -20.77 -16.93
N ARG A 64 -30.35 -20.33 -18.17
CA ARG A 64 -30.47 -21.18 -19.38
C ARG A 64 -29.31 -22.16 -19.63
N PHE A 65 -28.71 -22.72 -18.58
CA PHE A 65 -27.71 -23.79 -18.73
C PHE A 65 -28.23 -25.07 -18.09
N SER A 66 -28.29 -26.15 -18.87
CA SER A 66 -28.52 -27.47 -18.28
C SER A 66 -27.29 -27.89 -17.46
N GLY A 67 -27.50 -28.60 -16.34
CA GLY A 67 -26.40 -29.14 -15.54
C GLY A 67 -25.44 -30.02 -16.36
N LYS A 68 -25.91 -30.60 -17.47
CA LYS A 68 -25.11 -31.39 -18.41
C LYS A 68 -24.15 -30.54 -19.25
N GLU A 69 -24.56 -29.37 -19.76
CA GLU A 69 -23.70 -28.45 -20.53
C GLU A 69 -22.63 -27.79 -19.65
N LEU A 70 -22.99 -27.44 -18.43
CA LEU A 70 -22.05 -26.91 -17.45
C LEU A 70 -21.02 -27.96 -17.02
N THR A 71 -21.44 -29.22 -16.91
CA THR A 71 -20.53 -30.34 -16.61
C THR A 71 -19.62 -30.64 -17.81
N SER A 72 -20.12 -30.66 -19.05
CA SER A 72 -19.27 -30.90 -20.24
C SER A 72 -18.21 -29.81 -20.43
N LEU A 73 -18.53 -28.54 -20.17
CA LEU A 73 -17.57 -27.42 -20.19
C LEU A 73 -16.46 -27.56 -19.13
N LEU A 74 -16.75 -28.25 -18.02
CA LEU A 74 -15.79 -28.54 -16.95
C LEU A 74 -15.00 -29.84 -17.17
N THR A 75 -15.48 -30.73 -18.05
CA THR A 75 -14.94 -32.09 -18.26
C THR A 75 -14.03 -32.19 -19.48
N PHE A 76 -13.50 -31.09 -20.01
CA PHE A 76 -12.41 -31.16 -21.00
C PHE A 76 -11.11 -31.63 -20.33
N GLN A 77 -11.00 -32.94 -20.18
CA GLN A 77 -9.75 -33.65 -19.98
C GLN A 77 -9.03 -33.73 -21.33
N SER A 78 -8.19 -32.74 -21.61
CA SER A 78 -7.01 -32.96 -22.44
C SER A 78 -5.91 -32.04 -21.92
N PRO A 79 -4.65 -32.52 -21.89
CA PRO A 79 -3.56 -31.75 -21.35
C PRO A 79 -3.47 -30.46 -22.15
N VAL A 80 -3.52 -29.32 -21.47
CA VAL A 80 -2.96 -28.10 -22.02
C VAL A 80 -1.46 -28.37 -22.08
N THR A 81 -1.01 -29.03 -23.14
CA THR A 81 0.36 -28.96 -23.62
C THR A 81 0.58 -27.50 -23.98
N LEU A 82 1.15 -26.76 -23.03
CA LEU A 82 1.93 -25.59 -23.35
C LEU A 82 3.19 -26.16 -24.03
N GLU A 83 3.10 -26.37 -25.34
CA GLU A 83 4.30 -26.46 -26.17
C GLU A 83 5.13 -25.19 -25.87
N PRO A 84 6.40 -25.31 -25.46
CA PRO A 84 7.28 -24.16 -25.40
C PRO A 84 7.40 -23.62 -26.84
N GLU A 85 7.16 -22.33 -27.04
CA GLU A 85 7.50 -21.66 -28.29
C GLU A 85 9.01 -21.83 -28.56
N VAL A 86 9.35 -22.85 -29.35
CA VAL A 86 10.64 -22.99 -30.03
C VAL A 86 10.31 -22.99 -31.51
N MET A 87 10.22 -21.83 -32.14
CA MET A 87 10.32 -21.70 -33.59
C MET A 87 10.86 -20.33 -33.98
N ALA A 88 12.14 -20.30 -34.36
CA ALA A 88 12.65 -19.45 -35.41
C ALA A 88 13.96 -20.03 -35.98
N GLN A 89 13.98 -21.31 -36.37
CA GLN A 89 14.92 -21.84 -37.36
C GLN A 89 14.24 -22.96 -38.16
N GLU A 90 14.50 -22.97 -39.47
CA GLU A 90 14.13 -24.00 -40.46
C GLU A 90 12.78 -23.83 -41.18
N ALA A 91 12.74 -22.88 -42.11
CA ALA A 91 11.92 -22.98 -43.32
C ALA A 91 12.74 -22.46 -44.52
N GLU A 92 13.78 -23.21 -44.90
CA GLU A 92 14.40 -23.07 -46.23
C GLU A 92 15.13 -24.36 -46.62
N ALA A 93 14.37 -25.44 -46.74
CA ALA A 93 14.87 -26.68 -47.35
C ALA A 93 13.72 -27.38 -48.07
N THR A 94 13.49 -27.01 -49.34
CA THR A 94 13.21 -27.92 -50.46
C THR A 94 12.93 -27.11 -51.73
N SER A 95 13.97 -26.75 -52.47
CA SER A 95 13.94 -26.90 -53.93
C SER A 95 15.37 -27.09 -54.44
N ALA A 96 15.63 -28.25 -55.02
CA ALA A 96 16.88 -28.54 -55.72
C ALA A 96 16.85 -27.87 -57.10
N PRO A 97 18.00 -27.41 -57.60
CA PRO A 97 18.47 -28.00 -58.85
C PRO A 97 19.98 -28.30 -58.86
N GLN A 98 20.27 -29.55 -59.24
CA GLN A 98 21.37 -30.03 -60.09
C GLN A 98 22.79 -29.48 -59.89
N ARG A 99 23.66 -30.38 -59.40
CA ARG A 99 25.12 -30.30 -59.48
C ARG A 99 25.59 -30.04 -60.92
N LYS A 100 26.31 -28.93 -61.11
CA LYS A 100 27.39 -28.83 -62.11
C LYS A 100 28.72 -28.59 -61.40
N THR A 101 29.71 -29.29 -61.90
CA THR A 101 31.10 -29.48 -61.47
C THR A 101 31.87 -28.19 -61.16
N VAL A 102 32.60 -28.19 -60.04
CA VAL A 102 33.60 -27.16 -59.69
C VAL A 102 34.90 -27.43 -60.47
N LYS A 103 35.38 -26.44 -61.23
CA LYS A 103 36.80 -26.26 -61.55
C LYS A 103 37.38 -25.20 -60.60
N PRO A 104 38.60 -25.37 -60.07
CA PRO A 104 39.20 -24.38 -59.19
C PRO A 104 39.82 -23.26 -60.03
N ARG A 105 39.49 -21.99 -59.72
CA ARG A 105 40.30 -20.87 -60.21
C ARG A 105 40.27 -19.63 -59.31
N GLU A 106 41.47 -19.35 -58.82
CA GLU A 106 42.15 -18.07 -58.57
C GLU A 106 41.50 -16.97 -57.70
N LYS A 107 42.30 -16.61 -56.69
CA LYS A 107 42.14 -15.48 -55.78
C LYS A 107 42.02 -14.16 -56.56
N LEU A 108 40.89 -13.47 -56.40
CA LEU A 108 40.74 -12.06 -56.70
C LEU A 108 40.35 -11.32 -55.41
N THR A 109 41.30 -10.56 -54.88
CA THR A 109 41.14 -9.66 -53.74
C THR A 109 40.26 -8.48 -54.12
N ARG A 110 38.98 -8.51 -53.76
CA ARG A 110 38.11 -7.32 -53.78
C ARG A 110 38.01 -6.72 -52.38
N LYS A 111 38.56 -5.52 -52.20
CA LYS A 111 38.34 -4.67 -51.01
C LYS A 111 36.84 -4.41 -50.87
N VAL A 112 36.22 -5.01 -49.85
CA VAL A 112 34.86 -4.70 -49.42
C VAL A 112 34.90 -3.39 -48.63
N VAL A 113 34.47 -2.29 -49.25
CA VAL A 113 34.11 -1.07 -48.53
C VAL A 113 32.84 -1.38 -47.74
N ARG A 114 32.98 -1.57 -46.43
CA ARG A 114 31.84 -1.71 -45.51
C ARG A 114 31.13 -0.36 -45.42
N LYS A 115 29.90 -0.27 -45.92
CA LYS A 115 28.99 0.83 -45.55
C LYS A 115 28.76 0.79 -44.03
N PRO A 116 28.77 1.93 -43.32
CA PRO A 116 28.51 1.95 -41.89
C PRO A 116 27.11 1.41 -41.60
N ARG A 117 27.06 0.42 -40.71
CA ARG A 117 25.83 -0.19 -40.18
C ARG A 117 25.04 0.92 -39.49
N SER A 118 23.81 1.21 -39.94
CA SER A 118 22.98 2.18 -39.25
C SER A 118 22.76 1.72 -37.81
N THR A 119 23.16 2.56 -36.87
CA THR A 119 22.91 2.35 -35.45
C THR A 119 21.40 2.50 -35.24
N LYS A 120 20.67 1.38 -35.18
CA LYS A 120 19.34 1.40 -34.56
C LYS A 120 19.55 1.90 -33.13
N LYS A 121 19.18 3.15 -32.87
CA LYS A 121 19.19 3.72 -31.52
C LYS A 121 18.30 2.84 -30.65
N THR A 122 18.92 2.04 -29.77
CA THR A 122 18.21 1.39 -28.68
C THR A 122 17.44 2.50 -27.95
N PRO A 123 16.13 2.34 -27.68
CA PRO A 123 15.40 3.34 -26.90
C PRO A 123 16.16 3.57 -25.58
N PRO A 124 16.28 4.82 -25.12
CA PRO A 124 17.04 5.14 -23.92
C PRO A 124 16.51 4.29 -22.76
N ALA A 125 17.41 3.57 -22.09
CA ALA A 125 17.05 2.72 -20.97
C ALA A 125 16.35 3.55 -19.90
N LEU A 126 15.19 3.09 -19.42
CA LEU A 126 14.43 3.79 -18.39
C LEU A 126 15.23 3.79 -17.08
N MET A 127 15.69 4.98 -16.65
CA MET A 127 16.36 5.16 -15.37
C MET A 127 15.38 5.03 -14.20
N LEU A 128 15.87 4.69 -13.00
CA LEU A 128 15.06 4.61 -11.80
C LEU A 128 14.39 5.96 -11.46
N SER A 129 15.10 7.06 -11.59
CA SER A 129 14.52 8.41 -11.45
C SER A 129 13.38 8.66 -12.44
N GLY A 130 13.54 8.25 -13.70
CA GLY A 130 12.52 8.33 -14.74
C GLY A 130 11.30 7.47 -14.42
N ALA A 131 11.51 6.25 -13.94
CA ALA A 131 10.43 5.36 -13.52
C ALA A 131 9.62 5.94 -12.33
N LEU A 132 10.29 6.55 -11.35
CA LEU A 132 9.63 7.26 -10.25
C LEU A 132 8.73 8.38 -10.78
N MET A 133 9.26 9.23 -11.66
CA MET A 133 8.51 10.35 -12.25
C MET A 133 7.26 9.83 -12.96
N GLN A 134 7.46 8.90 -13.90
CA GLN A 134 6.41 8.41 -14.79
C GLN A 134 5.30 7.63 -14.07
N PHE A 135 5.65 6.78 -13.10
CA PHE A 135 4.71 5.80 -12.56
C PHE A 135 4.18 6.12 -11.16
N VAL A 136 4.86 7.01 -10.43
CA VAL A 136 4.46 7.38 -9.06
C VAL A 136 4.07 8.83 -8.99
N LEU A 137 4.95 9.75 -9.40
CA LEU A 137 4.72 11.18 -9.22
C LEU A 137 3.64 11.73 -10.16
N SER A 138 3.64 11.27 -11.42
CA SER A 138 2.61 11.59 -12.41
C SER A 138 1.30 10.81 -12.23
N ASN A 139 1.22 9.86 -11.29
CA ASN A 139 -0.01 9.10 -11.06
C ASN A 139 -1.04 9.98 -10.31
N PRO A 140 -2.21 10.29 -10.90
CA PRO A 140 -3.23 11.11 -10.23
C PRO A 140 -3.88 10.37 -9.05
N ASN A 141 -3.90 9.04 -9.07
CA ASN A 141 -4.53 8.22 -8.05
C ASN A 141 -3.59 7.90 -6.87
N ALA A 142 -2.32 8.29 -6.94
CA ALA A 142 -1.38 8.10 -5.84
C ALA A 142 -1.52 9.26 -4.84
N SER A 143 -1.70 8.95 -3.56
CA SER A 143 -1.77 9.98 -2.52
C SER A 143 -0.45 10.77 -2.41
N PRO A 144 -0.48 12.05 -1.98
CA PRO A 144 0.73 12.84 -1.76
C PRO A 144 1.74 12.15 -0.83
N ASP A 145 1.26 11.46 0.21
CA ASP A 145 2.08 10.67 1.12
C ASP A 145 2.81 9.51 0.42
N THR A 146 2.12 8.79 -0.45
CA THR A 146 2.72 7.70 -1.23
C THR A 146 3.78 8.24 -2.17
N LYS A 147 3.51 9.37 -2.84
CA LYS A 147 4.46 10.06 -3.73
C LYS A 147 5.72 10.45 -2.97
N GLU A 148 5.57 11.19 -1.88
CA GLU A 148 6.67 11.70 -1.07
C GLU A 148 7.49 10.57 -0.43
N ALA A 149 6.83 9.55 0.14
CA ALA A 149 7.52 8.43 0.77
C ALA A 149 8.28 7.55 -0.24
N THR A 150 7.73 7.38 -1.44
CA THR A 150 8.40 6.62 -2.52
C THR A 150 9.56 7.43 -3.09
N GLN A 151 9.39 8.73 -3.29
CA GLN A 151 10.46 9.63 -3.71
C GLN A 151 11.63 9.62 -2.73
N ARG A 152 11.38 9.71 -1.41
CA ARG A 152 12.43 9.59 -0.39
C ARG A 152 13.16 8.24 -0.44
N THR A 153 12.42 7.16 -0.71
CA THR A 153 13.02 5.81 -0.85
C THR A 153 13.93 5.72 -2.07
N VAL A 154 13.47 6.21 -3.22
CA VAL A 154 14.25 6.23 -4.46
C VAL A 154 15.46 7.13 -4.32
N ALA A 155 15.32 8.32 -3.72
CA ALA A 155 16.43 9.22 -3.45
C ALA A 155 17.50 8.58 -2.54
N LEU A 156 17.07 7.81 -1.53
CA LEU A 156 17.99 7.08 -0.66
C LEU A 156 18.73 5.97 -1.41
N TYR A 157 18.05 5.24 -2.29
CA TYR A 157 18.70 4.25 -3.17
C TYR A 157 19.71 4.91 -4.12
N ILE A 158 19.31 5.98 -4.81
CA ILE A 158 20.18 6.71 -5.75
C ILE A 158 21.41 7.28 -5.03
N ARG A 159 21.25 7.80 -3.81
CA ARG A 159 22.38 8.26 -3.00
C ARG A 159 23.34 7.12 -2.61
N ALA A 160 22.84 5.89 -2.48
CA ALA A 160 23.65 4.72 -2.12
C ALA A 160 24.37 4.08 -3.31
N PHE A 161 23.69 3.95 -4.45
CA PHE A 161 24.15 3.12 -5.58
C PHE A 161 24.21 3.87 -6.92
N GLY A 162 23.83 5.15 -6.95
CA GLY A 162 23.66 5.90 -8.19
C GLY A 162 22.28 5.66 -8.83
N ASP A 163 21.96 6.52 -9.79
CA ASP A 163 20.81 6.32 -10.67
C ASP A 163 21.21 5.34 -11.78
N ALA A 164 20.40 4.31 -11.96
CA ALA A 164 20.69 3.22 -12.87
C ALA A 164 19.43 2.83 -13.65
N SER A 165 19.63 2.15 -14.78
CA SER A 165 18.54 1.55 -15.53
C SER A 165 17.77 0.57 -14.66
N VAL A 166 16.43 0.61 -14.74
CA VAL A 166 15.58 -0.34 -14.01
C VAL A 166 15.80 -1.80 -14.43
N SER A 167 16.38 -2.03 -15.62
CA SER A 167 16.75 -3.37 -16.09
C SER A 167 18.03 -3.91 -15.44
N ASP A 168 18.93 -3.02 -14.99
CA ASP A 168 20.22 -3.39 -14.40
C ASP A 168 20.12 -3.61 -12.88
N ILE A 169 19.02 -3.18 -12.27
CA ILE A 169 18.75 -3.35 -10.85
C ILE A 169 18.15 -4.73 -10.62
N GLY A 170 18.98 -5.65 -10.13
CA GLY A 170 18.64 -7.03 -9.84
C GLY A 170 18.57 -7.36 -8.35
N GLY A 171 18.53 -8.66 -8.05
CA GLY A 171 18.42 -9.15 -6.68
C GLY A 171 19.63 -8.83 -5.80
N SER A 172 20.84 -8.72 -6.38
CA SER A 172 22.05 -8.35 -5.65
C SER A 172 21.98 -6.92 -5.14
N GLN A 173 21.52 -5.96 -5.96
CA GLN A 173 21.31 -4.58 -5.53
C GLN A 173 20.17 -4.47 -4.51
N ALA A 174 19.09 -5.25 -4.67
CA ALA A 174 18.01 -5.28 -3.70
C ALA A 174 18.47 -5.78 -2.32
N GLY A 175 19.30 -6.82 -2.28
CA GLY A 175 19.93 -7.32 -1.06
C GLY A 175 20.88 -6.31 -0.44
N ALA A 176 21.80 -5.75 -1.23
CA ALA A 176 22.74 -4.73 -0.77
C ALA A 176 22.03 -3.50 -0.20
N PHE A 177 20.94 -3.05 -0.81
CA PHE A 177 20.15 -1.94 -0.29
C PHE A 177 19.46 -2.29 1.04
N ARG A 178 18.87 -3.49 1.14
CA ARG A 178 18.27 -3.97 2.39
C ARG A 178 19.29 -3.98 3.53
N ASP A 179 20.48 -4.52 3.28
CA ASP A 179 21.51 -4.65 4.31
C ASP A 179 22.07 -3.28 4.72
N LEU A 180 22.25 -2.37 3.75
CA LEU A 180 22.57 -0.97 4.04
C LEU A 180 21.50 -0.32 4.91
N LEU A 181 20.21 -0.48 4.57
CA LEU A 181 19.10 0.07 5.36
C LEU A 181 19.10 -0.43 6.80
N LEU A 182 19.42 -1.71 7.04
CA LEU A 182 19.50 -2.28 8.39
C LEU A 182 20.67 -1.72 9.21
N ALA A 183 21.75 -1.30 8.54
CA ALA A 183 22.93 -0.71 9.17
C ALA A 183 22.82 0.81 9.38
N LEU A 184 21.89 1.49 8.70
CA LEU A 184 21.73 2.94 8.81
C LEU A 184 21.13 3.36 10.16
N PRO A 185 21.59 4.49 10.75
CA PRO A 185 21.07 4.98 12.02
C PRO A 185 19.62 5.44 11.92
N ALA A 186 18.83 5.24 12.98
CA ALA A 186 17.42 5.67 13.06
C ALA A 186 17.24 7.20 13.00
N THR A 187 18.32 7.96 13.19
CA THR A 187 18.37 9.42 13.15
C THR A 187 18.72 9.98 11.77
N LEU A 188 18.94 9.12 10.76
CA LEU A 188 19.30 9.53 9.41
C LEU A 188 18.30 10.58 8.87
N GLY A 189 18.81 11.73 8.41
CA GLY A 189 18.02 12.83 7.86
C GLY A 189 17.40 13.78 8.91
N LYS A 190 17.60 13.54 10.21
CA LYS A 190 17.18 14.46 11.30
C LYS A 190 18.23 15.52 11.65
N GLY A 191 19.36 15.54 10.94
CA GLY A 191 20.44 16.52 11.10
C GLY A 191 21.20 16.72 9.79
N LYS A 192 22.03 17.76 9.76
CA LYS A 192 22.97 17.97 8.65
C LYS A 192 24.13 16.98 8.82
N SER A 193 24.17 15.97 7.97
CA SER A 193 25.34 15.09 7.85
C SER A 193 25.92 15.22 6.46
N SER A 194 27.23 15.47 6.40
CA SER A 194 28.03 15.47 5.18
C SER A 194 28.52 14.08 4.79
N LEU A 195 28.30 13.07 5.63
CA LEU A 195 28.78 11.70 5.40
C LEU A 195 28.00 10.99 4.29
N THR A 196 28.67 10.08 3.60
CA THR A 196 28.00 9.11 2.72
C THR A 196 27.16 8.12 3.54
N LEU A 197 26.22 7.44 2.89
CA LEU A 197 25.38 6.44 3.59
C LEU A 197 26.19 5.27 4.15
N GLN A 198 27.27 4.88 3.48
CA GLN A 198 28.18 3.84 3.97
C GLN A 198 28.94 4.29 5.22
N GLN A 199 29.39 5.55 5.24
CA GLN A 199 30.03 6.12 6.43
C GLN A 199 29.05 6.29 7.60
N GLU A 200 27.79 6.67 7.33
CA GLU A 200 26.73 6.71 8.35
C GLU A 200 26.46 5.32 8.95
N ALA A 201 26.40 4.28 8.12
CA ALA A 201 26.24 2.90 8.58
C ALA A 201 27.44 2.44 9.42
N GLN A 202 28.65 2.76 9.00
CA GLN A 202 29.86 2.44 9.76
C GLN A 202 29.91 3.18 11.10
N ARG A 203 29.51 4.46 11.12
CA ARG A 203 29.39 5.26 12.33
C ARG A 203 28.36 4.69 13.29
N ALA A 204 27.18 4.32 12.79
CA ALA A 204 26.15 3.70 13.62
C ALA A 204 26.67 2.43 14.30
N LYS A 205 27.49 1.65 13.58
CA LYS A 205 28.15 0.46 14.11
C LYS A 205 29.24 0.78 15.14
N SER A 206 30.12 1.76 14.88
CA SER A 206 31.20 2.13 15.82
C SER A 206 30.67 2.74 17.11
N ASP A 207 29.64 3.58 16.99
CA ASP A 207 29.09 4.37 18.08
C ASP A 207 27.95 3.62 18.80
N GLY A 208 27.60 2.40 18.36
CA GLY A 208 26.52 1.60 18.94
C GLY A 208 25.12 2.25 18.83
N LEU A 209 24.88 3.03 17.77
CA LEU A 209 23.64 3.78 17.62
C LEU A 209 22.46 2.87 17.22
N PRO A 210 21.23 3.18 17.69
CA PRO A 210 20.03 2.51 17.21
C PRO A 210 19.88 2.66 15.68
N THR A 211 19.66 1.55 14.99
CA THR A 211 19.46 1.53 13.53
C THR A 211 17.99 1.52 13.13
N LEU A 212 17.72 1.61 11.83
CA LEU A 212 16.36 1.54 11.29
C LEU A 212 15.68 0.21 11.66
N SER A 213 14.45 0.31 12.16
CA SER A 213 13.65 -0.87 12.48
C SER A 213 13.37 -1.74 11.23
N ASN A 214 13.21 -3.05 11.42
CA ASN A 214 12.78 -3.98 10.37
C ASN A 214 11.51 -3.50 9.64
N LYS A 215 10.59 -2.83 10.35
CA LYS A 215 9.39 -2.24 9.76
C LYS A 215 9.71 -1.10 8.80
N SER A 216 10.64 -0.22 9.16
CA SER A 216 11.09 0.88 8.29
C SER A 216 11.76 0.33 7.03
N VAL A 217 12.67 -0.64 7.18
CA VAL A 217 13.33 -1.31 6.05
C VAL A 217 12.30 -1.99 5.13
N LYS A 218 11.38 -2.77 5.71
CA LYS A 218 10.27 -3.39 4.97
C LYS A 218 9.46 -2.37 4.16
N ASN A 219 9.16 -1.20 4.75
CA ASN A 219 8.40 -0.16 4.07
C ASN A 219 9.13 0.42 2.85
N HIS A 220 10.44 0.63 2.93
CA HIS A 220 11.25 1.04 1.78
C HIS A 220 11.23 -0.03 0.68
N MET A 221 11.49 -1.28 1.05
CA MET A 221 11.49 -2.42 0.12
C MET A 221 10.13 -2.61 -0.57
N LEU A 222 9.02 -2.48 0.17
CA LEU A 222 7.67 -2.57 -0.39
C LEU A 222 7.35 -1.44 -1.39
N ARG A 223 7.89 -0.23 -1.21
CA ARG A 223 7.69 0.88 -2.16
C ARG A 223 8.38 0.61 -3.49
N LEU A 224 9.63 0.15 -3.45
CA LEU A 224 10.35 -0.26 -4.66
C LEU A 224 9.68 -1.48 -5.31
N SER A 225 9.17 -2.42 -4.51
CA SER A 225 8.40 -3.55 -5.01
C SER A 225 7.10 -3.15 -5.71
N ALA A 226 6.37 -2.16 -5.17
CA ALA A 226 5.17 -1.62 -5.82
C ALA A 226 5.52 -0.95 -7.17
N LEU A 227 6.59 -0.15 -7.20
CA LEU A 227 7.09 0.45 -8.45
C LEU A 227 7.47 -0.64 -9.47
N TRP A 228 8.24 -1.65 -9.08
CA TRP A 228 8.62 -2.73 -9.99
C TRP A 228 7.43 -3.58 -10.45
N SER A 229 6.40 -3.75 -9.62
CA SER A 229 5.19 -4.48 -10.03
C SER A 229 4.52 -3.79 -11.23
N GLN A 230 4.53 -2.46 -11.26
CA GLN A 230 4.05 -1.67 -12.39
C GLN A 230 4.97 -1.74 -13.62
N LEU A 231 6.28 -1.88 -13.42
CA LEU A 231 7.25 -2.06 -14.51
C LEU A 231 7.13 -3.44 -15.15
N VAL A 232 6.99 -4.49 -14.34
CA VAL A 232 6.76 -5.86 -14.80
C VAL A 232 5.45 -5.97 -15.57
N GLN A 233 4.38 -5.34 -15.08
CA GLN A 233 3.08 -5.34 -15.78
C GLN A 233 3.13 -4.69 -17.17
N ARG A 234 4.10 -3.79 -17.39
CA ARG A 234 4.35 -3.14 -18.68
C ARG A 234 5.49 -3.78 -19.48
N GLU A 235 5.98 -4.93 -19.02
CA GLU A 235 7.08 -5.68 -19.64
C GLU A 235 8.38 -4.87 -19.80
N LEU A 236 8.55 -3.81 -18.99
CA LEU A 236 9.75 -2.97 -18.99
C LEU A 236 10.92 -3.64 -18.28
N VAL A 237 10.62 -4.61 -17.42
CA VAL A 237 11.59 -5.45 -16.69
C VAL A 237 11.03 -6.86 -16.57
N ALA A 238 11.90 -7.87 -16.62
CA ALA A 238 11.49 -9.27 -16.61
C ALA A 238 10.98 -9.76 -15.24
N LYS A 239 11.49 -9.19 -14.14
CA LYS A 239 11.17 -9.63 -12.78
C LYS A 239 11.22 -8.49 -11.78
N ASN A 240 10.55 -8.67 -10.65
CA ASN A 240 10.60 -7.77 -9.51
C ASN A 240 11.68 -8.25 -8.50
N PRO A 241 12.85 -7.59 -8.39
CA PRO A 241 13.92 -7.99 -7.47
C PRO A 241 13.58 -7.68 -6.00
N TRP A 242 12.56 -6.87 -5.75
CA TRP A 242 12.11 -6.43 -4.43
C TRP A 242 10.97 -7.30 -3.88
N ALA A 243 10.49 -8.30 -4.64
CA ALA A 243 9.44 -9.21 -4.21
C ALA A 243 10.00 -10.40 -3.40
N GLY A 244 9.19 -10.97 -2.50
CA GLY A 244 9.52 -12.22 -1.80
C GLY A 244 10.49 -12.10 -0.62
N TRP A 245 10.88 -10.88 -0.23
CA TRP A 245 11.76 -10.66 0.92
C TRP A 245 11.02 -10.89 2.25
N HIS A 246 11.65 -11.66 3.13
CA HIS A 246 11.15 -11.93 4.47
C HIS A 246 11.70 -10.89 5.45
N PHE A 247 10.81 -10.39 6.31
CA PHE A 247 11.16 -9.44 7.36
C PHE A 247 10.62 -9.97 8.68
N GLU A 248 11.51 -10.16 9.63
CA GLU A 248 11.13 -10.49 11.00
C GLU A 248 10.22 -9.39 11.54
N SER A 249 9.05 -9.80 11.99
CA SER A 249 8.10 -8.88 12.60
C SER A 249 8.39 -8.83 14.08
N ALA A 250 8.79 -7.66 14.57
CA ALA A 250 8.78 -7.42 16.00
C ALA A 250 7.36 -7.65 16.55
N PRO A 251 7.21 -8.04 17.83
CA PRO A 251 5.91 -8.15 18.46
C PRO A 251 5.11 -6.87 18.23
N LYS A 252 3.91 -7.00 17.65
CA LYS A 252 3.05 -5.85 17.43
C LYS A 252 2.52 -5.39 18.79
N THR A 253 2.82 -4.17 19.18
CA THR A 253 2.11 -3.52 20.30
C THR A 253 0.63 -3.42 19.94
N VAL A 254 -0.21 -4.16 20.65
CA VAL A 254 -1.65 -4.14 20.46
C VAL A 254 -2.19 -2.87 21.09
N ARG A 255 -2.80 -1.99 20.28
CA ARG A 255 -3.42 -0.77 20.77
C ARG A 255 -4.68 -1.12 21.55
N ARG A 256 -4.89 -0.44 22.68
CA ARG A 256 -6.10 -0.59 23.50
C ARG A 256 -6.78 0.74 23.78
N SER A 257 -7.98 0.64 24.33
CA SER A 257 -8.76 1.75 24.87
C SER A 257 -8.14 2.27 26.16
N TRP A 258 -8.35 3.56 26.41
CA TRP A 258 -8.06 4.19 27.69
C TRP A 258 -8.90 3.59 28.81
N THR A 259 -8.31 3.45 30.01
CA THR A 259 -9.08 3.18 31.22
C THR A 259 -9.59 4.49 31.86
N PRO A 260 -10.64 4.44 32.70
CA PRO A 260 -11.11 5.62 33.42
C PRO A 260 -10.01 6.30 34.26
N GLN A 261 -9.14 5.52 34.90
CA GLN A 261 -8.03 6.04 35.71
C GLN A 261 -7.00 6.77 34.86
N GLU A 262 -6.68 6.25 33.67
CA GLU A 262 -5.74 6.90 32.74
C GLU A 262 -6.34 8.18 32.15
N LEU A 263 -7.65 8.21 31.88
CA LEU A 263 -8.34 9.42 31.45
C LEU A 263 -8.34 10.49 32.54
N ALA A 264 -8.60 10.10 33.80
CA ALA A 264 -8.53 11.00 34.94
C ALA A 264 -7.11 11.57 35.13
N LEU A 265 -6.09 10.71 35.01
CA LEU A 265 -4.68 11.12 35.04
C LEU A 265 -4.35 12.10 33.91
N LEU A 266 -4.80 11.84 32.68
CA LEU A 266 -4.59 12.73 31.55
C LEU A 266 -5.30 14.08 31.74
N ALA A 267 -6.52 14.05 32.28
CA ALA A 267 -7.32 15.25 32.55
C ALA A 267 -6.69 16.17 33.59
N SER A 268 -6.02 15.62 34.61
CA SER A 268 -5.35 16.40 35.66
C SER A 268 -3.87 16.71 35.38
N ALA A 269 -3.26 16.07 34.39
CA ALA A 269 -1.84 16.22 34.09
C ALA A 269 -1.46 17.63 33.62
N SER A 270 -0.40 18.22 34.16
CA SER A 270 0.10 19.53 33.71
C SER A 270 0.61 19.49 32.26
N TRP A 271 0.12 20.42 31.44
CA TRP A 271 0.59 20.58 30.07
C TRP A 271 1.96 21.25 30.03
N HIS A 272 2.84 20.80 29.12
CA HIS A 272 4.26 21.22 29.08
C HIS A 272 4.70 21.91 27.80
N SER A 273 3.87 21.89 26.76
CA SER A 273 4.27 22.48 25.49
C SER A 273 3.96 23.97 25.49
N SER A 274 4.94 24.79 25.17
CA SER A 274 4.75 26.22 24.90
C SER A 274 4.26 26.50 23.48
N LEU A 275 4.44 25.54 22.55
CA LEU A 275 4.06 25.69 21.14
C LEU A 275 2.58 25.46 20.87
N VAL A 276 1.90 24.74 21.77
CA VAL A 276 0.46 24.50 21.72
C VAL A 276 -0.11 24.93 23.06
N PRO A 277 -1.03 25.89 23.13
CA PRO A 277 -1.64 26.30 24.38
C PRO A 277 -2.34 25.14 25.09
N GLU A 278 -2.30 25.12 26.42
CA GLU A 278 -3.04 24.12 27.20
C GLU A 278 -4.54 24.09 26.86
N PRO A 279 -5.26 25.23 26.72
CA PRO A 279 -6.66 25.21 26.32
C PRO A 279 -6.90 24.49 24.98
N THR A 280 -6.02 24.67 23.99
CA THR A 280 -6.07 23.95 22.72
C THR A 280 -5.89 22.44 22.92
N PHE A 281 -4.93 22.02 23.73
CA PHE A 281 -4.73 20.60 24.05
C PHE A 281 -5.96 19.98 24.75
N ARG A 282 -6.52 20.66 25.74
CA ARG A 282 -7.73 20.21 26.45
C ARG A 282 -8.93 20.11 25.52
N LEU A 283 -9.11 21.11 24.65
CA LEU A 283 -10.15 21.13 23.63
C LEU A 283 -10.03 19.94 22.67
N VAL A 284 -8.85 19.72 22.11
CA VAL A 284 -8.61 18.63 21.14
C VAL A 284 -8.80 17.25 21.77
N THR A 285 -8.35 17.05 23.02
CA THR A 285 -8.55 15.78 23.73
C THR A 285 -10.01 15.56 24.10
N LEU A 286 -10.74 16.62 24.48
CA LEU A 286 -12.18 16.55 24.73
C LEU A 286 -12.95 16.14 23.47
N ILE A 287 -12.70 16.80 22.34
CA ILE A 287 -13.32 16.43 21.05
C ILE A 287 -13.00 14.96 20.72
N ALA A 288 -11.74 14.54 20.83
CA ALA A 288 -11.34 13.17 20.53
C ALA A 288 -12.06 12.14 21.43
N ALA A 289 -12.21 12.43 22.72
CA ALA A 289 -12.83 11.55 23.70
C ALA A 289 -14.34 11.32 23.44
N TYR A 290 -15.04 12.32 22.89
CA TYR A 290 -16.48 12.22 22.61
C TYR A 290 -16.83 11.86 21.16
N THR A 291 -15.91 12.03 20.22
CA THR A 291 -16.19 11.81 18.79
C THR A 291 -15.42 10.65 18.17
N GLY A 292 -14.29 10.25 18.74
CA GLY A 292 -13.39 9.26 18.14
C GLY A 292 -12.76 9.71 16.81
N MET A 293 -12.79 11.02 16.51
CA MET A 293 -12.13 11.59 15.34
C MET A 293 -10.61 11.38 15.39
N ARG A 294 -9.98 11.29 14.21
CA ARG A 294 -8.51 11.25 14.10
C ARG A 294 -7.95 12.62 14.48
N LEU A 295 -6.76 12.64 15.09
CA LEU A 295 -6.11 13.90 15.49
C LEU A 295 -6.03 14.91 14.32
N GLY A 296 -5.62 14.43 13.15
CA GLY A 296 -5.54 15.27 11.95
C GLY A 296 -6.88 15.88 11.58
N GLU A 297 -7.96 15.09 11.61
CA GLU A 297 -9.32 15.58 11.30
C GLU A 297 -9.75 16.67 12.29
N ILE A 298 -9.51 16.49 13.59
CA ILE A 298 -9.83 17.49 14.62
C ILE A 298 -9.05 18.79 14.36
N CYS A 299 -7.74 18.69 14.19
CA CYS A 299 -6.85 19.84 14.01
C CYS A 299 -7.12 20.64 12.73
N THR A 300 -7.77 20.02 11.73
CA THR A 300 -8.10 20.66 10.44
C THR A 300 -9.58 20.96 10.26
N LEU A 301 -10.42 20.76 11.29
CA LEU A 301 -11.82 21.19 11.25
C LEU A 301 -11.89 22.69 10.95
N ARG A 302 -12.76 23.07 10.00
CA ARG A 302 -13.05 24.47 9.69
C ARG A 302 -14.29 24.94 10.44
N LYS A 303 -14.45 26.25 10.57
CA LYS A 303 -15.65 26.86 11.16
C LYS A 303 -16.93 26.44 10.41
N GLU A 304 -16.84 26.38 9.08
CA GLU A 304 -17.93 25.95 8.20
C GLU A 304 -18.30 24.46 8.36
N ASP A 305 -17.43 23.65 8.97
CA ASP A 305 -17.71 22.23 9.20
C ASP A 305 -18.58 22.01 10.44
N LEU A 306 -18.81 23.04 11.26
CA LEU A 306 -19.73 22.98 12.38
C LEU A 306 -21.12 23.45 11.92
N GLN A 307 -22.02 22.50 11.70
CA GLN A 307 -23.36 22.77 11.12
C GLN A 307 -24.46 22.14 11.96
N VAL A 308 -25.68 22.66 11.85
CA VAL A 308 -26.87 22.03 12.43
C VAL A 308 -27.55 21.21 11.35
N ILE A 309 -27.64 19.89 11.57
CA ILE A 309 -28.31 18.95 10.68
C ILE A 309 -29.52 18.41 11.41
N GLU A 310 -30.73 18.63 10.86
CA GLU A 310 -31.99 18.17 11.47
C GLU A 310 -32.14 18.60 12.95
N GLY A 311 -31.70 19.83 13.27
CA GLY A 311 -31.75 20.36 14.64
C GLY A 311 -30.60 19.92 15.55
N VAL A 312 -29.70 19.02 15.09
CA VAL A 312 -28.56 18.52 15.87
C VAL A 312 -27.26 19.15 15.39
N PRO A 313 -26.49 19.85 16.25
CA PRO A 313 -25.15 20.31 15.91
C PRO A 313 -24.22 19.14 15.58
N CYS A 314 -23.50 19.23 14.46
CA CYS A 314 -22.66 18.18 13.92
C CYS A 314 -21.32 18.75 13.41
N PHE A 315 -20.26 17.96 13.52
CA PHE A 315 -19.05 18.14 12.73
C PHE A 315 -19.19 17.45 11.38
N MET A 316 -18.85 18.17 10.32
CA MET A 316 -18.81 17.70 8.94
C MET A 316 -17.36 17.40 8.56
N VAL A 317 -16.97 16.13 8.58
CA VAL A 317 -15.66 15.73 8.07
C VAL A 317 -15.79 15.55 6.57
N ARG A 318 -15.21 16.46 5.76
CA ARG A 318 -15.39 16.49 4.30
C ARG A 318 -14.19 17.09 3.57
N PRO A 319 -13.99 16.80 2.27
CA PRO A 319 -12.92 17.42 1.51
C PRO A 319 -13.06 18.95 1.46
N HIS A 320 -11.92 19.63 1.50
CA HIS A 320 -11.77 21.07 1.40
C HIS A 320 -10.88 21.39 0.19
N ALA A 321 -11.52 21.62 -0.96
CA ALA A 321 -10.84 21.72 -2.25
C ALA A 321 -9.88 22.92 -2.35
N GLU A 322 -10.18 24.00 -1.63
CA GLU A 322 -9.37 25.24 -1.60
C GLU A 322 -7.92 24.98 -1.17
N ASP A 323 -7.71 23.99 -0.30
CA ASP A 323 -6.40 23.65 0.27
C ASP A 323 -5.95 22.21 -0.06
N ASP A 324 -6.62 21.54 -1.01
CA ASP A 324 -6.36 20.13 -1.41
C ASP A 324 -6.42 19.13 -0.22
N TRP A 325 -7.29 19.39 0.76
CA TRP A 325 -7.46 18.50 1.91
C TRP A 325 -8.61 17.53 1.69
N SER A 326 -8.39 16.27 2.05
CA SER A 326 -9.45 15.28 2.10
C SER A 326 -9.22 14.27 3.22
N PRO A 327 -10.30 13.70 3.79
CA PRO A 327 -10.18 12.54 4.65
C PRO A 327 -9.44 11.42 3.93
N LYS A 328 -8.66 10.63 4.68
CA LYS A 328 -7.77 9.62 4.12
C LYS A 328 -8.48 8.54 3.29
N THR A 329 -9.76 8.29 3.56
CA THR A 329 -10.58 7.27 2.90
C THR A 329 -11.94 7.88 2.54
N VAL A 330 -12.66 7.24 1.61
CA VAL A 330 -14.02 7.67 1.22
C VAL A 330 -14.96 7.61 2.43
N ALA A 331 -14.87 6.54 3.23
CA ALA A 331 -15.61 6.43 4.50
C ALA A 331 -15.21 7.51 5.54
N GLY A 332 -14.10 8.21 5.33
CA GLY A 332 -13.69 9.32 6.16
C GLY A 332 -14.63 10.53 6.05
N THR A 333 -15.31 10.71 4.91
CA THR A 333 -16.32 11.76 4.73
C THR A 333 -17.60 11.39 5.46
N ARG A 334 -17.91 12.11 6.54
CA ARG A 334 -18.99 11.72 7.47
C ARG A 334 -19.49 12.88 8.32
N ILE A 335 -20.68 12.68 8.89
CA ILE A 335 -21.33 13.59 9.83
C ILE A 335 -21.18 13.00 11.22
N ILE A 336 -20.75 13.83 12.19
CA ILE A 336 -20.51 13.42 13.57
C ILE A 336 -21.33 14.33 14.48
N PRO A 337 -22.43 13.83 15.09
CA PRO A 337 -23.22 14.60 16.04
C PRO A 337 -22.37 15.06 17.24
N LEU A 338 -22.58 16.29 17.69
CA LEU A 338 -21.93 16.80 18.90
C LEU A 338 -22.63 16.22 20.13
N HIS A 339 -21.86 15.54 20.97
CA HIS A 339 -22.31 15.11 22.28
C HIS A 339 -22.67 16.32 23.16
N SER A 340 -23.66 16.20 24.05
CA SER A 340 -24.10 17.29 24.94
C SER A 340 -22.96 17.93 25.73
N LYS A 341 -22.01 17.11 26.22
CA LYS A 341 -20.80 17.58 26.91
C LYS A 341 -19.88 18.46 26.06
N LEU A 342 -19.86 18.30 24.74
CA LEU A 342 -19.16 19.21 23.84
C LEU A 342 -19.92 20.53 23.70
N ILE A 343 -21.25 20.48 23.67
CA ILE A 343 -22.09 21.69 23.63
C ILE A 343 -21.92 22.50 24.92
N GLU A 344 -22.00 21.84 26.08
CA GLU A 344 -21.76 22.44 27.40
C GLU A 344 -20.36 23.07 27.51
N ALA A 345 -19.35 22.47 26.87
CA ALA A 345 -17.98 22.98 26.83
C ALA A 345 -17.79 24.19 25.89
N GLY A 346 -18.86 24.70 25.26
CA GLY A 346 -18.81 25.88 24.42
C GLY A 346 -18.22 25.64 23.03
N ILE A 347 -18.21 24.40 22.53
CA ILE A 347 -17.68 24.09 21.18
C ILE A 347 -18.39 24.92 20.10
N ILE A 348 -19.68 25.19 20.28
CA ILE A 348 -20.49 25.94 19.30
C ILE A 348 -20.03 27.40 19.18
N THR A 349 -19.55 28.01 20.26
CA THR A 349 -19.13 29.42 20.29
C THR A 349 -17.69 29.61 19.83
N LEU A 350 -16.94 28.53 19.57
CA LEU A 350 -15.57 28.63 19.06
C LEU A 350 -15.50 29.31 17.69
N LYS A 351 -16.52 29.14 16.85
CA LYS A 351 -16.56 29.75 15.52
C LYS A 351 -16.52 31.29 15.58
N ASP A 352 -17.02 31.86 16.67
CA ASP A 352 -17.16 33.31 16.88
C ASP A 352 -15.89 33.92 17.49
N ASN A 353 -15.05 33.10 18.14
CA ASN A 353 -13.93 33.56 18.98
C ASN A 353 -12.55 33.15 18.45
N THR A 354 -12.48 32.63 17.23
CA THR A 354 -11.23 32.15 16.62
C THR A 354 -10.89 32.99 15.39
N GLU A 355 -9.60 33.25 15.15
CA GLU A 355 -9.16 33.93 13.92
C GLU A 355 -8.96 32.92 12.78
N GLY A 356 -9.22 33.35 11.54
CA GLY A 356 -9.09 32.52 10.34
C GLY A 356 -10.23 31.51 10.14
N ASN A 357 -9.99 30.50 9.28
CA ASN A 357 -11.01 29.55 8.83
C ASN A 357 -11.09 28.28 9.71
N TYR A 358 -10.06 28.00 10.50
CA TYR A 358 -10.00 26.80 11.34
C TYR A 358 -10.81 26.97 12.63
N LEU A 359 -11.47 25.89 13.05
CA LEU A 359 -12.25 25.86 14.29
C LEU A 359 -11.36 25.74 15.53
N ILE A 360 -10.22 25.06 15.41
CA ILE A 360 -9.30 24.83 16.54
C ILE A 360 -8.22 25.92 16.58
N PRO A 361 -8.20 26.78 17.62
CA PRO A 361 -7.22 27.85 17.78
C PRO A 361 -5.90 27.34 18.37
N GLY A 362 -4.85 28.17 18.29
CA GLY A 362 -3.56 27.93 18.96
C GLY A 362 -2.74 26.76 18.40
N LEU A 363 -3.09 26.26 17.21
CA LEU A 363 -2.24 25.36 16.44
C LEU A 363 -1.39 26.16 15.46
N ASP A 364 -0.17 25.69 15.21
CA ASP A 364 0.77 26.34 14.31
C ASP A 364 0.16 26.61 12.92
N GLY A 365 0.56 27.71 12.28
CA GLY A 365 0.22 28.03 10.89
C GLY A 365 0.93 27.13 9.87
N SER A 366 1.40 25.95 10.29
CA SER A 366 2.04 25.00 9.38
C SER A 366 1.03 24.56 8.30
N LYS A 367 1.54 24.06 7.18
CA LYS A 367 0.69 23.52 6.11
C LYS A 367 -0.33 22.54 6.72
N GLN A 368 -1.55 22.53 6.22
CA GLN A 368 -2.67 21.76 6.79
C GLN A 368 -2.34 20.28 7.09
N LYS A 369 -1.48 19.66 6.26
CA LYS A 369 -0.95 18.29 6.45
C LYS A 369 -0.24 18.08 7.80
N ASP A 370 0.36 19.12 8.36
CA ASP A 370 1.20 19.08 9.55
C ASP A 370 0.62 19.83 10.76
N ARG A 371 -0.56 20.48 10.63
CA ARG A 371 -1.16 21.32 11.70
C ARG A 371 -1.37 20.60 13.04
N GLY A 372 -1.57 19.29 13.01
CA GLY A 372 -1.67 18.45 14.22
C GLY A 372 -0.35 17.83 14.70
N ALA A 373 0.74 17.99 13.95
CA ALA A 373 2.00 17.29 14.20
C ALA A 373 2.67 17.75 15.50
N THR A 374 2.68 19.06 15.76
CA THR A 374 3.25 19.63 16.99
C THR A 374 2.49 19.15 18.22
N LEU A 375 1.16 19.19 18.20
CA LEU A 375 0.33 18.62 19.26
C LEU A 375 0.55 17.12 19.42
N SER A 376 0.63 16.35 18.33
CA SER A 376 0.89 14.91 18.38
C SER A 376 2.22 14.57 19.07
N ARG A 377 3.27 15.34 18.79
CA ARG A 377 4.60 15.16 19.42
C ARG A 377 4.54 15.51 20.90
N ALA A 378 3.94 16.65 21.24
CA ALA A 378 3.76 17.07 22.63
C ALA A 378 2.94 16.05 23.43
N PHE A 379 1.80 15.58 22.88
CA PHE A 379 1.00 14.52 23.49
C PHE A 379 1.82 13.26 23.79
N SER A 380 2.64 12.84 22.84
CA SER A 380 3.49 11.65 23.00
C SER A 380 4.51 11.83 24.13
N GLN A 381 5.10 13.02 24.27
CA GLN A 381 6.02 13.35 25.36
C GLN A 381 5.29 13.41 26.71
N LEU A 382 4.10 14.00 26.77
CA LEU A 382 3.27 14.00 27.99
C LEU A 382 2.97 12.56 28.43
N LYS A 383 2.53 11.71 27.50
CA LYS A 383 2.28 10.28 27.76
C LYS A 383 3.48 9.60 28.39
N THR A 384 4.67 9.79 27.82
CA THR A 384 5.91 9.23 28.36
C THR A 384 6.21 9.74 29.77
N ARG A 385 6.03 11.05 30.03
CA ARG A 385 6.26 11.64 31.36
C ARG A 385 5.26 11.15 32.41
N LEU A 386 4.03 10.82 32.01
CA LEU A 386 3.01 10.22 32.87
C LEU A 386 3.22 8.72 33.11
N GLY A 387 4.25 8.09 32.52
CA GLY A 387 4.47 6.65 32.63
C GLY A 387 3.40 5.81 31.93
N LEU A 388 2.60 6.40 31.05
CA LEU A 388 1.53 5.70 30.35
C LEU A 388 2.11 4.72 29.32
N PRO A 389 1.54 3.50 29.23
CA PRO A 389 2.21 2.38 28.59
C PRO A 389 2.20 2.51 27.06
N ALA A 390 3.02 1.70 26.39
CA ALA A 390 3.27 1.84 24.96
C ALA A 390 2.03 1.58 24.11
N GLU A 391 1.05 0.83 24.61
CA GLU A 391 -0.21 0.47 23.95
C GLU A 391 -1.14 1.67 23.73
N ILE A 392 -1.00 2.70 24.58
CA ILE A 392 -1.82 3.92 24.51
C ILE A 392 -1.17 4.97 23.61
N THR A 393 -2.00 5.62 22.78
CA THR A 393 -1.64 6.79 21.97
C THR A 393 -2.80 7.77 21.95
N PHE A 394 -2.63 8.91 21.28
CA PHE A 394 -3.77 9.79 21.00
C PHE A 394 -4.93 9.03 20.31
N HIS A 395 -4.63 8.13 19.35
CA HIS A 395 -5.66 7.37 18.65
C HIS A 395 -6.35 6.32 19.52
N SER A 396 -5.90 6.09 20.76
CA SER A 396 -6.64 5.28 21.72
C SER A 396 -7.97 5.92 22.12
N PHE A 397 -8.17 7.24 21.97
CA PHE A 397 -9.50 7.85 22.16
C PHE A 397 -10.55 7.25 21.21
N ARG A 398 -10.17 7.07 19.95
CA ARG A 398 -11.02 6.43 18.95
C ARG A 398 -11.35 4.98 19.31
N HIS A 399 -10.36 4.23 19.80
CA HIS A 399 -10.60 2.86 20.30
C HIS A 399 -11.56 2.87 21.49
N THR A 400 -11.40 3.81 22.42
CA THR A 400 -12.31 3.99 23.56
C THR A 400 -13.74 4.27 23.09
N VAL A 401 -13.97 5.24 22.21
CA VAL A 401 -15.30 5.55 21.68
C VAL A 401 -15.91 4.34 20.97
N SER A 402 -15.13 3.68 20.10
CA SER A 402 -15.60 2.47 19.42
C SER A 402 -16.01 1.37 20.40
N THR A 403 -15.22 1.17 21.47
CA THR A 403 -15.47 0.14 22.48
C THR A 403 -16.73 0.48 23.29
N GLN A 404 -16.86 1.73 23.72
CA GLN A 404 -18.01 2.18 24.49
C GLN A 404 -19.31 2.10 23.69
N LEU A 405 -19.32 2.52 22.42
CA LEU A 405 -20.51 2.43 21.57
C LEU A 405 -20.91 0.98 21.29
N ARG A 406 -19.94 0.08 21.08
CA ARG A 406 -20.20 -1.35 20.83
C ARG A 406 -20.66 -2.10 22.09
N ASN A 407 -20.27 -1.62 23.27
CA ASN A 407 -20.66 -2.17 24.56
C ASN A 407 -21.86 -1.44 25.19
N ALA A 408 -22.43 -0.44 24.51
CA ALA A 408 -23.61 0.25 24.99
C ALA A 408 -24.79 -0.74 25.06
N THR A 409 -25.63 -0.60 26.08
CA THR A 409 -26.84 -1.43 26.23
C THR A 409 -27.94 -1.06 25.24
N THR A 410 -27.81 0.08 24.57
CA THR A 410 -28.70 0.53 23.50
C THR A 410 -28.41 -0.25 22.21
N ASP A 411 -29.46 -0.60 21.47
CA ASP A 411 -29.35 -1.25 20.17
C ASP A 411 -28.83 -0.29 19.09
N ILE A 412 -27.52 -0.03 19.11
CA ILE A 412 -26.81 0.75 18.09
C ILE A 412 -26.24 -0.22 17.07
N ARG A 413 -26.74 -0.14 15.83
CA ARG A 413 -26.24 -0.98 14.74
C ARG A 413 -24.75 -0.75 14.51
N GLU A 414 -23.98 -1.83 14.37
CA GLU A 414 -22.53 -1.77 14.16
C GLU A 414 -22.13 -0.89 12.97
N ILE A 415 -22.91 -0.95 11.88
CA ILE A 415 -22.70 -0.12 10.68
C ILE A 415 -22.79 1.39 10.97
N TRP A 416 -23.58 1.82 11.95
CA TRP A 416 -23.65 3.23 12.35
C TRP A 416 -22.42 3.65 13.14
N ILE A 417 -21.91 2.77 13.99
CA ILE A 417 -20.65 2.98 14.71
C ILE A 417 -19.50 3.09 13.72
N ASP A 418 -19.43 2.18 12.76
CA ASP A 418 -18.39 2.19 11.73
C ASP A 418 -18.50 3.42 10.82
N ARG A 419 -19.72 3.87 10.48
CA ARG A 419 -19.94 5.13 9.75
C ARG A 419 -19.55 6.36 10.55
N LEU A 420 -19.86 6.42 11.86
CA LEU A 420 -19.48 7.53 12.75
C LEU A 420 -17.95 7.63 12.86
N LEU A 421 -17.29 6.50 12.95
CA LEU A 421 -15.83 6.44 13.05
C LEU A 421 -15.21 6.66 11.66
N GLY A 422 -15.83 6.24 10.56
CA GLY A 422 -15.22 6.21 9.23
C GLY A 422 -14.29 5.00 9.07
N HIS A 423 -14.82 3.83 9.42
CA HIS A 423 -14.32 2.51 9.00
C HIS A 423 -15.05 2.07 7.73
N GLU A 424 -14.36 1.33 6.87
CA GLU A 424 -14.91 0.75 5.63
C GLU A 424 -15.45 -0.66 5.86
#